data_AF-A0AAU9F1S9-F1
#
_entry.id   AF-A0AAU9F1S9-F1
#
_cell.length_a   1.000
_cell.length_b   1.000
_cell.length_c   1.000
_cell.angle_alpha   90.00
_cell.angle_beta   90.00
_cell.angle_gamma   90.00
#
_symmetry.space_group_name_H-M   'P 1'
#
loop_
_entity.id
_entity.type
_entity.pdbx_description
1 polymer ?
#
loop_
_entity_poly.entity_id
_entity_poly.type
_entity_poly.pdbx_seq_one_letter_code
_entity_poly.pdbx_strand_id
1 'polypeptide(L)'
;MTPRKAIREQCLYCMCGSHVLVRECTSVDCQLHVYRLNRLPDGVKNRALLEINKFCLSCAGSPSSVARCNGHMLYDEDCCLHGFRKGTNPRRKGVGGRPPEEFFFGTRGPICPTESTILNGEGLG
;
A
#
# COMPACT_ATOMS: atom_id res chain seq x y z
N MET A 1 13.78 6.72 -2.50
CA MET A 1 13.25 6.07 -1.27
C MET A 1 12.05 5.18 -1.60
N THR A 2 11.86 4.06 -0.88
CA THR A 2 10.61 3.24 -0.89
C THR A 2 9.96 3.31 0.49
N PRO A 3 8.64 3.01 0.64
CA PRO A 3 7.98 3.08 1.94
C PRO A 3 8.63 2.19 3.01
N ARG A 4 8.98 0.94 2.69
CA ARG A 4 9.63 0.03 3.65
C ARG A 4 11.02 0.48 4.06
N LYS A 5 11.79 1.06 3.13
CA LYS A 5 13.09 1.66 3.45
C LYS A 5 12.94 2.84 4.41
N ALA A 6 11.98 3.73 4.14
CA ALA A 6 11.67 4.86 5.02
C ALA A 6 11.26 4.43 6.43
N ILE A 7 10.48 3.35 6.55
CA ILE A 7 10.15 2.78 7.87
C ILE A 7 11.41 2.30 8.59
N ARG A 8 12.32 1.62 7.90
CA ARG A 8 13.56 1.15 8.51
C ARG A 8 14.44 2.32 9.01
N GLU A 9 14.58 3.38 8.22
CA GLU A 9 15.30 4.59 8.67
C GLU A 9 14.61 5.21 9.90
N GLN A 10 13.26 5.28 9.92
CA GLN A 10 12.52 5.77 11.09
C GLN A 10 12.74 4.92 12.34
N CYS A 11 12.81 3.59 12.20
CA CYS A 11 13.12 2.70 13.33
C CYS A 11 14.55 2.90 13.83
N LEU A 12 15.51 3.13 12.93
CA LEU A 12 16.88 3.45 13.31
C LEU A 12 16.93 4.78 14.07
N TYR A 13 16.28 5.82 13.56
CA TYR A 13 16.14 7.09 14.28
C TYR A 13 15.56 6.89 15.69
N CYS A 14 14.46 6.12 15.80
CA CYS A 14 13.82 5.82 17.09
C CYS A 14 14.75 5.09 18.08
N MET A 15 15.74 4.36 17.58
CA MET A 15 16.69 3.55 18.37
C MET A 15 18.11 4.13 18.32
N CYS A 16 18.23 5.44 18.08
CA CYS A 16 19.50 6.17 18.05
C CYS A 16 20.56 5.53 17.12
N GLY A 17 20.13 5.06 15.95
CA GLY A 17 20.96 4.40 14.95
C GLY A 17 21.30 2.93 15.24
N SER A 18 20.87 2.36 16.37
CA SER A 18 21.26 1.00 16.75
C SER A 18 20.48 -0.08 16.01
N HIS A 19 21.17 -0.82 15.16
CA HIS A 19 20.60 -1.96 14.43
C HIS A 19 20.18 -3.11 15.36
N VAL A 20 20.89 -3.30 16.47
CA VAL A 20 20.61 -4.34 17.47
C VAL A 20 19.29 -4.01 18.17
N LEU A 21 19.15 -2.77 18.66
CA LEU A 21 17.92 -2.33 19.33
C LEU A 21 16.70 -2.37 18.39
N VAL A 22 16.86 -2.04 17.10
CA VAL A 22 15.74 -2.21 16.14
C VAL A 22 15.34 -3.68 15.99
N ARG A 23 16.30 -4.60 16.02
CA ARG A 23 16.00 -6.05 15.92
C ARG A 23 15.26 -6.54 17.15
N GLU A 24 15.70 -6.09 18.32
CA GLU A 24 15.20 -6.49 19.65
C GLU A 24 13.99 -5.67 20.12
N CYS A 25 13.57 -4.66 19.35
CA CYS A 25 12.40 -3.84 19.66
C CYS A 25 11.16 -4.71 19.95
N THR A 26 10.63 -4.58 21.17
CA THR A 26 9.49 -5.33 21.69
C THR A 26 8.15 -4.60 21.53
N SER A 27 8.14 -3.42 20.92
CA SER A 27 6.93 -2.60 20.69
C SER A 27 6.04 -3.19 19.59
N VAL A 28 5.43 -4.34 19.87
CA VAL A 28 4.57 -5.08 18.92
C VAL A 28 3.33 -4.30 18.48
N ASP A 29 2.87 -3.36 19.31
CA ASP A 29 1.73 -2.48 19.01
C ASP A 29 2.11 -1.30 18.10
N CYS A 30 3.40 -1.10 17.83
CA CYS A 30 3.86 -0.08 16.89
C CYS A 30 3.49 -0.47 15.46
N GLN A 31 2.82 0.45 14.75
CA GLN A 31 2.35 0.22 13.37
C GLN A 31 3.50 -0.13 12.40
N LEU A 32 4.71 0.29 12.73
CA LEU A 32 5.90 0.09 11.92
C LEU A 32 6.65 -1.21 12.23
N HIS A 33 6.32 -1.90 13.33
CA HIS A 33 7.10 -3.02 13.89
C HIS A 33 7.32 -4.16 12.89
N VAL A 34 6.28 -4.54 12.15
CA VAL A 34 6.32 -5.61 11.13
C VAL A 34 7.29 -5.28 9.99
N TYR A 35 7.52 -3.99 9.70
CA TYR A 35 8.37 -3.54 8.61
C TYR A 35 9.78 -3.12 9.06
N ARG A 36 10.08 -3.11 10.37
CA ARG A 36 11.31 -2.56 10.94
C ARG A 36 12.60 -3.18 10.39
N LEU A 37 12.53 -4.43 9.94
CA LEU A 37 13.66 -5.17 9.35
C LEU A 37 13.69 -5.09 7.81
N ASN A 38 12.84 -4.26 7.19
CA ASN A 38 12.66 -4.15 5.75
C ASN A 38 12.38 -5.52 5.06
N ARG A 39 11.79 -6.45 5.82
CA ARG A 39 11.33 -7.78 5.39
C ARG A 39 9.93 -8.01 5.93
N LEU A 40 9.07 -8.64 5.14
CA LEU A 40 7.75 -9.08 5.59
C LEU A 40 7.75 -10.60 5.74
N PRO A 41 6.99 -11.15 6.70
CA PRO A 41 6.69 -12.58 6.72
C PRO A 41 5.90 -13.00 5.48
N ASP A 42 6.02 -14.27 5.10
CA ASP A 42 5.29 -14.84 3.97
C ASP A 42 3.77 -14.78 4.20
N GLY A 43 3.02 -14.56 3.12
CA GLY A 43 1.56 -14.43 3.16
C GLY A 43 1.03 -13.09 3.70
N VAL A 44 1.88 -12.21 4.24
CA VAL A 44 1.45 -10.90 4.74
C VAL A 44 1.37 -9.89 3.59
N LYS A 45 0.19 -9.30 3.39
CA LYS A 45 0.00 -8.22 2.41
C LYS A 45 0.81 -6.99 2.82
N ASN A 46 1.58 -6.44 1.89
CA ASN A 46 2.34 -5.21 2.12
C ASN A 46 1.40 -3.99 2.20
N ARG A 47 1.18 -3.52 3.43
CA ARG A 47 0.37 -2.33 3.77
C ARG A 47 1.21 -1.18 4.32
N ALA A 48 2.50 -1.10 3.95
CA ALA A 48 3.44 -0.12 4.49
C ALA A 48 2.92 1.33 4.44
N LEU A 49 2.27 1.76 3.34
CA LEU A 49 1.71 3.11 3.24
C LEU A 49 0.59 3.38 4.24
N LEU A 50 -0.30 2.39 4.46
CA LEU A 50 -1.38 2.50 5.44
C LEU A 50 -0.81 2.63 6.86
N GLU A 51 0.16 1.79 7.19
CA GLU A 51 0.75 1.79 8.53
C GLU A 51 1.60 3.04 8.79
N ILE A 52 2.28 3.58 7.78
CA ILE A 52 2.91 4.90 7.86
C ILE A 52 1.88 5.99 8.16
N ASN A 53 0.73 5.97 7.47
CA ASN A 53 -0.31 6.97 7.72
C ASN A 53 -0.84 6.89 9.16
N LYS A 54 -1.10 5.68 9.68
CA LYS A 54 -1.51 5.50 11.08
C LYS A 54 -0.47 5.99 12.08
N PHE A 55 0.81 5.69 11.84
CA PHE A 55 1.91 6.19 12.68
C PHE A 55 1.98 7.73 12.64
N CYS A 56 1.83 8.35 11.47
CA CYS A 56 1.79 9.80 11.36
C CYS A 56 0.56 10.39 12.07
N LEU A 57 -0.58 9.71 12.07
CA LEU A 57 -1.76 10.12 12.83
C LEU A 57 -1.52 10.06 14.33
N SER A 58 -0.87 9.01 14.85
CA SER A 58 -0.53 8.94 16.28
C SER A 58 0.49 10.01 16.68
N CYS A 59 1.43 10.34 15.78
CA CYS A 59 2.45 11.36 16.02
C CYS A 59 1.88 12.79 15.96
N ALA A 60 1.06 13.12 14.95
CA ALA A 60 0.57 14.48 14.72
C ALA A 60 -0.83 14.76 15.31
N GLY A 61 -1.53 13.72 15.77
CA GLY A 61 -2.82 13.79 16.46
C GLY A 61 -4.06 13.89 15.56
N SER A 62 -3.95 14.42 14.33
CA SER A 62 -5.10 14.54 13.42
C SER A 62 -4.72 14.50 11.94
N PRO A 63 -5.65 14.14 11.03
CA PRO A 63 -5.41 14.20 9.59
C PRO A 63 -5.00 15.60 9.09
N SER A 64 -5.59 16.65 9.66
CA SER A 64 -5.28 18.05 9.34
C SER A 64 -3.85 18.41 9.77
N SER A 65 -3.41 17.95 10.94
CA SER A 65 -2.03 18.12 11.41
C SER A 65 -1.04 17.34 10.53
N VAL A 66 -1.37 16.09 10.17
CA VAL A 66 -0.55 15.31 9.22
C VAL A 66 -0.42 16.02 7.89
N ALA A 67 -1.49 16.63 7.38
CA ALA A 67 -1.45 17.35 6.12
C ALA A 67 -0.49 18.55 6.16
N ARG A 68 -0.50 19.31 7.27
CA ARG A 68 0.32 20.51 7.52
C ARG A 68 1.72 20.23 8.06
N CYS A 69 2.03 18.99 8.43
CA CYS A 69 3.36 18.60 8.89
C CYS A 69 4.43 18.93 7.84
N ASN A 70 5.47 19.67 8.26
CA ASN A 70 6.62 20.07 7.43
C ASN A 70 7.74 19.01 7.43
N GLY A 71 7.74 18.09 8.40
CA GLY A 71 8.69 16.99 8.47
C GLY A 71 9.99 17.35 9.19
N HIS A 72 10.16 18.56 9.70
CA HIS A 72 11.37 18.93 10.42
C HIS A 72 11.43 18.25 11.79
N MET A 73 12.57 17.63 12.09
CA MET A 73 12.86 16.98 13.37
C MET A 73 13.80 17.87 14.20
N LEU A 74 13.79 17.70 15.52
CA LEU A 74 14.46 18.63 16.44
C LEU A 74 16.00 18.55 16.40
N TYR A 75 16.56 17.40 16.00
CA TYR A 75 18.00 17.11 16.10
C TYR A 75 18.60 16.44 14.85
N ASP A 76 17.84 16.28 13.77
CA ASP A 76 18.21 15.42 12.65
C ASP A 76 17.70 15.96 11.30
N GLU A 77 18.15 15.31 10.22
CA GLU A 77 17.59 15.43 8.87
C GLU A 77 16.06 15.21 8.86
N ASP A 78 15.38 15.73 7.82
CA ASP A 78 13.93 15.65 7.68
C ASP A 78 13.35 14.24 7.94
N CYS A 79 12.15 14.19 8.53
CA CYS A 79 11.44 12.97 8.86
C CYS A 79 11.34 12.04 7.63
N CYS A 80 11.94 10.86 7.74
CA CYS A 80 12.02 9.87 6.68
C CYS A 80 10.63 9.41 6.16
N LEU A 81 9.59 9.51 6.99
CA LEU A 81 8.22 9.15 6.64
C LEU A 81 7.43 10.29 5.98
N HIS A 82 7.93 11.52 5.99
CA HIS A 82 7.17 12.71 5.58
C HIS A 82 6.55 12.60 4.19
N GLY A 83 7.31 12.08 3.23
CA GLY A 83 6.83 11.88 1.85
C GLY A 83 5.69 10.86 1.72
N PHE A 84 5.52 9.97 2.70
CA PHE A 84 4.53 8.89 2.70
C PHE A 84 3.40 9.09 3.72
N ARG A 85 3.46 10.16 4.53
CA ARG A 85 2.57 10.42 5.67
C ARG A 85 1.06 10.37 5.36
N LYS A 86 0.69 10.65 4.10
CA LYS A 86 -0.70 10.65 3.61
C LYS A 86 -1.16 9.27 3.10
N GLY A 87 -0.36 8.22 3.30
CA GLY A 87 -0.66 6.87 2.79
C GLY A 87 -0.52 6.75 1.28
N THR A 88 0.17 7.68 0.63
CA THR A 88 0.42 7.68 -0.81
C THR A 88 1.92 7.61 -1.09
N ASN A 89 2.29 7.05 -2.24
CA ASN A 89 3.67 7.06 -2.70
C ASN A 89 3.82 8.13 -3.79
N PRO A 90 4.49 9.26 -3.52
CA PRO A 90 4.67 10.33 -4.51
C PRO A 90 5.29 9.84 -5.82
N ARG A 91 6.17 8.84 -5.76
CA ARG A 91 6.84 8.25 -6.93
C ARG A 91 5.95 7.38 -7.80
N ARG A 92 4.72 7.09 -7.38
CA ARG A 92 3.72 6.33 -8.17
C ARG A 92 2.49 7.16 -8.52
N LYS A 93 2.50 8.47 -8.26
CA LYS A 93 1.40 9.35 -8.68
C LYS A 93 1.32 9.33 -10.21
N GLY A 94 0.22 8.82 -10.76
CA GLY A 94 0.00 8.71 -12.22
C GLY A 94 0.46 7.38 -12.87
N VAL A 95 1.03 6.44 -12.11
CA VAL A 95 1.45 5.13 -12.65
C VAL A 95 0.44 4.07 -12.21
N GLY A 96 -0.38 3.57 -13.14
CA GLY A 96 -1.21 2.38 -12.94
C GLY A 96 -2.73 2.59 -12.83
N GLY A 97 -3.28 3.67 -13.40
CA GLY A 97 -4.71 3.66 -13.72
C GLY A 97 -4.95 2.59 -14.78
N ARG A 98 -5.69 1.52 -14.44
CA ARG A 98 -6.37 0.75 -15.50
C ARG A 98 -7.27 1.77 -16.19
N PRO A 99 -7.19 1.98 -17.51
CA PRO A 99 -8.15 2.85 -18.19
C PRO A 99 -9.56 2.37 -17.83
N PRO A 100 -10.53 3.27 -17.60
CA PRO A 100 -11.90 2.85 -17.39
C PRO A 100 -12.28 1.94 -18.55
N GLU A 101 -12.72 0.73 -18.22
CA GLU A 101 -13.22 -0.24 -19.20
C GLU A 101 -14.32 0.48 -19.98
N GLU A 102 -14.04 0.83 -21.24
CA GLU A 102 -15.00 1.56 -22.07
C GLU A 102 -16.27 0.72 -22.14
N PHE A 103 -17.31 1.22 -21.48
CA PHE A 103 -18.63 0.64 -21.41
C PHE A 103 -19.27 0.74 -22.80
N PHE A 104 -18.82 -0.11 -23.73
CA PHE A 104 -19.42 -0.22 -25.06
C PHE A 104 -20.67 -1.08 -24.93
N PHE A 105 -21.82 -0.42 -24.77
CA PHE A 105 -23.13 -1.03 -25.00
C PHE A 105 -23.16 -1.59 -26.41
N GLY A 106 -23.03 -2.91 -26.55
CA GLY A 106 -23.05 -3.57 -27.85
C GLY A 106 -23.09 -5.07 -27.67
N THR A 107 -24.26 -5.62 -27.88
CA THR A 107 -24.62 -7.02 -27.72
C THR A 107 -23.80 -7.97 -28.61
N ARG A 108 -23.73 -9.25 -28.15
CA ARG A 108 -23.25 -10.48 -28.82
C ARG A 108 -21.79 -10.83 -28.48
N GLY A 109 -21.45 -11.95 -27.85
CA GLY A 109 -22.11 -13.23 -27.63
C GLY A 109 -21.06 -14.24 -27.11
N PRO A 110 -21.31 -15.56 -27.17
CA PRO A 110 -21.59 -16.39 -25.99
C PRO A 110 -20.41 -17.30 -25.56
N ILE A 111 -20.23 -17.52 -24.25
CA ILE A 111 -20.62 -18.74 -23.50
C ILE A 111 -20.06 -20.03 -24.10
N CYS A 112 -19.14 -20.66 -23.37
CA CYS A 112 -18.55 -21.97 -23.64
C CYS A 112 -19.62 -23.05 -23.86
N PRO A 113 -19.31 -24.10 -24.64
CA PRO A 113 -20.30 -25.10 -25.03
C PRO A 113 -20.58 -26.06 -23.88
N THR A 114 -21.85 -26.29 -23.59
CA THR A 114 -22.30 -27.57 -23.05
C THR A 114 -23.41 -28.07 -23.95
N GLU A 115 -23.19 -29.28 -24.48
CA GLU A 115 -24.14 -30.09 -25.23
C GLU A 115 -25.56 -29.96 -24.70
N SER A 116 -26.52 -29.73 -25.58
CA SER A 116 -27.44 -30.78 -26.02
C SER A 116 -28.60 -30.18 -26.83
N THR A 117 -29.06 -30.99 -27.77
CA THR A 117 -30.32 -30.88 -28.53
C THR A 117 -30.20 -30.26 -29.93
N ILE A 118 -29.82 -31.14 -30.87
CA ILE A 118 -30.28 -31.08 -32.26
C ILE A 118 -31.80 -31.25 -32.24
N LEU A 119 -32.53 -30.20 -32.59
CA LEU A 119 -33.92 -30.29 -33.02
C LEU A 119 -33.93 -30.58 -34.52
N ASN A 120 -34.63 -31.66 -34.87
CA ASN A 120 -35.12 -31.90 -36.22
C ASN A 120 -35.89 -30.67 -36.73
N GLY A 121 -35.61 -30.26 -37.96
CA GLY A 121 -36.31 -29.20 -38.66
C GLY A 121 -36.54 -29.60 -40.10
N GLU A 122 -37.81 -29.74 -40.43
CA GLU A 122 -38.39 -30.07 -41.72
C GLU A 122 -38.08 -28.97 -42.76
N GLY A 123 -38.06 -29.34 -44.04
CA GLY A 123 -37.86 -28.38 -45.11
C GLY A 123 -38.01 -28.95 -46.52
N LEU A 124 -39.27 -28.99 -46.97
CA LEU A 124 -39.74 -28.66 -48.32
C LEU A 124 -39.28 -29.51 -49.52
N GLY A 125 -40.24 -30.31 -50.00
CA GLY A 125 -40.36 -30.85 -51.35
C GLY A 125 -41.80 -31.30 -51.56
#